data_AF-A0A1V5BDA1-F1
#
_entry.id   AF-A0A1V5BDA1-F1
#
_cell.length_a   1.000
_cell.length_b   1.000
_cell.length_c   1.000
_cell.angle_alpha   90.00
_cell.angle_beta   90.00
_cell.angle_gamma   90.00
#
_symmetry.space_group_name_H-M   'P 1'
#
loop_
_entity.id
_entity.type
_entity.pdbx_description
1 polymer ?
#
loop_
_entity_poly.entity_id
_entity_poly.type
_entity_poly.pdbx_seq_one_letter_code
_entity_poly.pdbx_strand_id
1 'polypeptide(L)'
;MRTNGKVVATPVWFVEFDETIFVRSYADSGKVKRMRNNPQAWVTPADVMGHPKGDPLEGEARFVDDLTAVKVSQLLHRKYGLMKVYFDLWGAVKQQDWAVVSIHI
;
A
#
# COMPACT_ATOMS: atom_id res chain seq x y z
N MET A 1 -20.34 10.84 -5.08
CA MET A 1 -20.53 9.45 -4.60
C MET A 1 -20.45 9.48 -3.08
N ARG A 2 -21.50 9.04 -2.37
CA ARG A 2 -21.45 8.88 -0.90
C ARG A 2 -20.56 7.69 -0.60
N THR A 3 -19.40 7.90 0.00
CA THR A 3 -18.58 6.78 0.48
C THR A 3 -18.86 6.64 1.96
N ASN A 4 -19.73 5.67 2.31
CA ASN A 4 -19.82 5.19 3.68
C ASN A 4 -18.38 4.90 4.14
N GLY A 5 -17.92 5.54 5.21
CA GLY A 5 -16.56 5.44 5.76
C GLY A 5 -16.20 4.06 6.32
N LYS A 6 -16.64 2.99 5.65
CA LYS A 6 -16.37 1.60 6.00
C LYS A 6 -14.91 1.32 5.68
N VAL A 7 -14.13 1.04 6.73
CA VAL A 7 -12.75 0.60 6.63
C VAL A 7 -12.72 -0.71 5.83
N VAL A 8 -11.98 -0.74 4.72
CA VAL A 8 -11.81 -1.93 3.89
C VAL A 8 -10.42 -2.48 4.14
N ALA A 9 -10.34 -3.56 4.93
CA ALA A 9 -9.11 -4.31 5.09
C ALA A 9 -8.67 -4.83 3.71
N THR A 10 -7.54 -4.34 3.22
CA THR A 10 -6.96 -4.79 1.95
C THR A 10 -5.52 -5.19 2.24
N PRO A 11 -5.12 -6.46 2.02
CA PRO A 11 -3.72 -6.82 2.11
C PRO A 11 -2.95 -6.02 1.04
N VAL A 12 -1.87 -5.37 1.46
CA VAL A 12 -1.03 -4.55 0.60
C VAL A 12 0.42 -4.94 0.77
N TRP A 13 1.18 -4.83 -0.32
CA TRP A 13 2.62 -5.03 -0.31
C TRP A 13 3.28 -3.82 0.35
N PHE A 14 4.13 -4.08 1.34
CA PHE A 14 4.77 -3.01 2.11
C PHE A 14 6.25 -3.27 2.37
N VAL A 15 7.03 -2.21 2.50
CA VAL A 15 8.39 -2.25 3.05
C VAL A 15 8.47 -1.25 4.19
N GLU A 16 9.29 -1.58 5.17
CA GLU A 16 9.71 -0.62 6.18
C GLU A 16 11.10 -0.11 5.79
N PHE A 17 11.26 1.20 5.75
CA PHE A 17 12.53 1.84 5.48
C PHE A 17 12.57 3.15 6.27
N ASP A 18 13.64 3.36 7.03
CA ASP A 18 13.85 4.59 7.81
C ASP A 18 12.63 4.92 8.70
N GLU A 19 12.21 3.93 9.50
CA GLU A 19 11.06 4.01 10.43
C GLU A 19 9.70 4.34 9.76
N THR A 20 9.65 4.32 8.43
CA THR A 20 8.45 4.64 7.65
C THR A 20 7.95 3.41 6.90
N ILE A 21 6.64 3.20 6.91
CA ILE A 21 6.00 2.12 6.15
C ILE A 21 5.68 2.65 4.76
N PHE A 22 6.17 2.00 3.71
CA PHE A 22 5.82 2.33 2.33
C PHE A 22 4.93 1.26 1.73
N VAL A 23 3.83 1.69 1.13
CA VAL A 23 2.83 0.84 0.48
C VAL A 23 2.79 1.15 -1.01
N ARG A 24 2.78 0.11 -1.84
CA ARG A 24 2.57 0.24 -3.29
C ARG A 24 1.20 -0.31 -3.70
N SER A 25 0.46 0.45 -4.48
CA SER A 25 -0.86 0.06 -5.02
C SER A 25 -1.08 0.67 -6.41
N TYR A 26 -2.04 0.14 -7.18
CA TYR A 26 -2.47 0.78 -8.42
C TYR A 26 -3.02 2.19 -8.15
N ALA A 27 -2.63 3.16 -8.95
CA ALA A 27 -2.92 4.59 -8.74
C ALA A 27 -4.43 4.91 -8.83
N ASP A 28 -5.18 4.15 -9.61
CA ASP A 28 -6.62 4.32 -9.78
C ASP A 28 -7.46 3.52 -8.76
N SER A 29 -6.80 2.74 -7.90
CA SER A 29 -7.47 1.88 -6.92
C SER A 29 -8.28 2.68 -5.90
N GLY A 30 -9.38 2.10 -5.42
CA GLY A 30 -10.27 2.77 -4.46
C GLY A 30 -9.57 3.18 -3.15
N LYS A 31 -8.50 2.48 -2.74
CA LYS A 31 -7.70 2.84 -1.56
C LYS A 31 -6.86 4.10 -1.80
N VAL A 32 -6.25 4.23 -2.97
CA VAL A 32 -5.48 5.43 -3.35
C VAL A 32 -6.40 6.64 -3.46
N LYS A 33 -7.57 6.47 -4.09
CA LYS A 33 -8.59 7.53 -4.15
C LYS A 33 -9.06 7.97 -2.76
N ARG A 34 -9.23 7.03 -1.82
CA ARG A 34 -9.56 7.33 -0.43
C ARG A 34 -8.44 8.08 0.29
N MET A 35 -7.18 7.64 0.18
CA MET A 35 -6.03 8.33 0.79
C MET A 35 -5.85 9.75 0.25
N ARG A 36 -6.13 9.99 -1.05
CA ARG A 36 -6.12 11.35 -1.62
C ARG A 36 -7.19 12.26 -1.00
N ASN A 37 -8.34 11.70 -0.61
CA ASN A 37 -9.45 12.45 -0.04
C ASN A 37 -9.38 12.57 1.49
N ASN A 38 -8.79 11.58 2.16
CA ASN A 38 -8.56 11.56 3.60
C ASN A 38 -7.24 10.82 3.87
N PRO A 39 -6.17 11.52 4.26
CA PRO A 39 -4.86 10.90 4.49
C PRO A 39 -4.80 10.07 5.78
N GLN A 40 -5.79 10.17 6.67
CA GLN A 40 -5.82 9.36 7.90
C GLN A 40 -5.93 7.87 7.58
N ALA A 41 -5.02 7.08 8.13
CA ALA A 41 -4.91 5.65 7.92
C ALA A 41 -4.79 4.92 9.26
N TRP A 42 -5.37 3.72 9.33
CA TRP A 42 -5.12 2.79 10.42
C TRP A 42 -4.39 1.57 9.87
N VAL A 43 -3.25 1.26 10.47
CA VAL A 43 -2.39 0.15 10.05
C VAL A 43 -2.40 -0.90 11.14
N THR A 44 -2.63 -2.14 10.74
CA THR A 44 -2.51 -3.30 11.64
C THR A 44 -1.68 -4.36 10.91
N PRO A 45 -0.67 -4.96 11.57
CA PRO A 45 -0.04 -6.16 11.05
C PRO A 45 -1.11 -7.21 10.73
N ALA A 46 -0.97 -7.93 9.61
CA ALA A 46 -1.93 -8.99 9.24
C ALA A 46 -1.19 -10.21 8.70
N ASP A 47 -1.84 -11.37 8.76
CA ASP A 47 -1.35 -12.55 8.03
C ASP A 47 -1.63 -12.44 6.52
N VAL A 48 -1.12 -13.42 5.76
CA VAL A 48 -1.29 -13.48 4.30
C VAL A 48 -2.76 -13.66 3.85
N MET A 49 -3.63 -14.10 4.75
CA MET A 49 -5.08 -14.24 4.50
C MET A 49 -5.83 -12.94 4.84
N GLY A 50 -5.15 -11.95 5.42
CA GLY A 50 -5.72 -10.66 5.80
C GLY A 50 -6.31 -10.62 7.20
N HIS A 51 -6.01 -11.60 8.07
CA HIS A 51 -6.43 -11.54 9.46
C HIS A 51 -5.54 -10.56 10.24
N PRO A 52 -6.10 -9.48 10.83
CA PRO A 52 -5.34 -8.52 11.60
C PRO A 52 -4.77 -9.16 12.88
N LYS A 53 -3.58 -8.72 13.26
CA LYS A 53 -2.84 -9.12 14.45
C LYS A 53 -2.51 -7.87 15.26
N GLY A 54 -3.13 -7.78 16.44
CA GLY A 54 -2.93 -6.66 17.35
C GLY A 54 -3.83 -5.45 17.07
N ASP A 55 -3.55 -4.38 17.79
CA ASP A 55 -4.34 -3.14 17.71
C ASP A 55 -3.94 -2.28 16.51
N PRO A 56 -4.90 -1.56 15.91
CA PRO A 56 -4.60 -0.60 14.86
C PRO A 56 -3.74 0.56 15.38
N LEU A 57 -2.69 0.87 14.63
CA LEU A 57 -1.88 2.06 14.78
C LEU A 57 -2.44 3.15 13.87
N GLU A 58 -2.71 4.33 14.42
CA GLU A 58 -3.08 5.50 13.64
C GLU A 58 -1.85 6.04 12.92
N GLY A 59 -2.02 6.49 11.67
CA GLY A 59 -0.95 7.10 10.92
C GLY A 59 -1.46 7.93 9.75
N GLU A 60 -0.56 8.70 9.14
CA GLU A 60 -0.87 9.59 8.04
C GLU A 60 -0.25 9.11 6.72
N ALA A 61 -1.09 8.95 5.71
CA ALA A 61 -0.71 8.58 4.35
C ALA A 61 -0.24 9.79 3.55
N ARG A 62 0.98 9.72 2.99
CA ARG A 62 1.54 10.75 2.10
C ARG A 62 2.01 10.15 0.78
N PHE A 63 1.66 10.78 -0.33
CA PHE A 63 2.18 10.39 -1.63
C PHE A 63 3.64 10.80 -1.75
N VAL A 64 4.47 9.90 -2.26
CA VAL A 64 5.91 10.15 -2.42
C VAL A 64 6.22 10.59 -3.85
N ASP A 65 7.41 11.18 -4.03
CA ASP A 65 7.93 11.51 -5.35
C ASP A 65 8.37 10.26 -6.14
N ASP A 66 8.65 10.46 -7.43
CA ASP A 66 9.03 9.38 -8.34
C ASP A 66 10.34 8.70 -7.94
N LEU A 67 11.31 9.44 -7.40
CA LEU A 67 12.60 8.90 -6.96
C LEU A 67 12.42 7.93 -5.80
N THR A 68 11.61 8.32 -4.81
CA THR A 68 11.23 7.48 -3.67
C THR A 68 10.42 6.28 -4.13
N ALA A 69 9.49 6.46 -5.08
CA ALA A 69 8.72 5.37 -5.66
C ALA A 69 9.61 4.31 -6.33
N VAL A 70 10.63 4.73 -7.08
CA VAL A 70 11.63 3.83 -7.70
C VAL A 70 12.40 3.07 -6.62
N LYS A 71 12.89 3.75 -5.59
CA LYS A 71 13.61 3.13 -4.47
C LYS A 71 12.75 2.09 -3.74
N VAL A 72 11.51 2.43 -3.42
CA VAL A 72 10.55 1.52 -2.78
C VAL A 72 10.26 0.32 -3.67
N SER A 73 10.13 0.51 -4.98
CA SER A 73 9.97 -0.60 -5.93
C SER A 73 11.14 -1.60 -5.86
N GLN A 74 12.38 -1.11 -5.75
CA GLN A 74 13.56 -1.97 -5.58
C GLN A 74 13.55 -2.69 -4.23
N LEU A 75 13.20 -2.01 -3.14
CA LEU A 75 13.09 -2.60 -1.81
C LEU A 75 12.01 -3.69 -1.77
N LEU A 76 10.85 -3.45 -2.39
CA LEU A 76 9.78 -4.43 -2.52
C LEU A 76 10.24 -5.66 -3.29
N HIS A 77 10.98 -5.46 -4.39
CA HIS A 77 11.53 -6.56 -5.17
C HIS A 77 12.52 -7.40 -4.34
N ARG A 78 13.37 -6.76 -3.52
CA ARG A 78 14.29 -7.47 -2.61
C ARG A 78 13.57 -8.22 -1.49
N LYS A 79 12.54 -7.61 -0.89
CA LYS A 79 11.79 -8.20 0.23
C LYS A 79 10.94 -9.40 -0.18
N TYR A 80 10.37 -9.37 -1.38
CA TYR A 80 9.36 -10.36 -1.79
C TYR A 80 9.76 -11.26 -2.97
N GLY A 81 10.86 -10.97 -3.69
CA GLY A 81 11.40 -11.84 -4.75
C GLY A 81 10.39 -12.23 -5.84
N LEU A 82 10.46 -13.48 -6.31
CA LEU A 82 9.65 -14.06 -7.39
C LEU A 82 8.14 -14.21 -7.06
N MET A 83 7.73 -14.16 -5.79
CA MET A 83 6.31 -14.19 -5.40
C MET A 83 5.55 -12.97 -5.91
N LYS A 84 6.23 -11.81 -6.02
CA LYS A 84 5.66 -10.60 -6.60
C LYS A 84 5.39 -10.76 -8.10
N VAL A 85 6.28 -11.45 -8.82
CA VAL A 85 6.15 -11.69 -10.27
C VAL A 85 4.89 -12.51 -10.58
N TYR A 86 4.61 -13.55 -9.79
CA TYR A 86 3.42 -14.39 -9.96
C TYR A 86 2.09 -13.64 -9.70
N PHE A 87 2.05 -12.72 -8.72
CA PHE A 87 0.86 -11.91 -8.45
C PHE A 87 0.69 -10.73 -9.41
N ASP A 88 1.79 -10.07 -9.79
CA ASP A 88 1.78 -9.01 -10.81
C ASP A 88 1.31 -9.57 -12.17
N LEU A 89 1.66 -10.82 -12.51
CA LEU A 89 1.19 -11.52 -13.72
C LEU A 89 -0.33 -11.81 -13.71
N TRP A 90 -0.96 -12.01 -12.55
CA TRP A 90 -2.42 -12.17 -12.47
C TRP A 90 -3.17 -10.83 -12.61
N GLY A 91 -2.50 -9.71 -12.27
CA GLY A 91 -3.01 -8.35 -12.45
C GLY A 91 -2.71 -7.72 -13.81
N ALA A 92 -1.85 -8.34 -14.62
CA ALA A 92 -1.29 -7.79 -15.87
C ALA A 92 -2.28 -7.71 -17.05
N VAL A 93 -3.58 -7.53 -16.79
CA VAL A 93 -4.60 -7.27 -17.82
C VAL A 93 -4.85 -5.77 -18.02
N LYS A 94 -4.22 -4.85 -17.26
CA LYS A 94 -4.37 -3.41 -17.51
C LYS A 94 -3.07 -2.63 -17.33
N GLN A 95 -2.72 -1.82 -18.35
CA GLN A 95 -1.71 -0.76 -18.28
C GLN A 95 -2.13 0.26 -17.20
N GLN A 96 -1.79 0.04 -15.94
CA GLN A 96 -2.15 0.94 -14.85
C GLN A 96 -0.93 1.53 -14.17
N ASP A 97 -0.98 2.84 -13.96
CA ASP A 97 0.01 3.58 -13.19
C ASP A 97 0.05 3.08 -11.75
N TRP A 98 1.24 3.13 -11.15
CA TRP A 98 1.46 2.76 -9.76
C TRP A 98 1.53 4.01 -8.89
N ALA A 99 0.96 3.92 -7.69
CA ALA A 99 1.16 4.90 -6.63
C ALA A 99 1.93 4.26 -5.47
N VAL A 100 2.87 5.03 -4.92
CA VAL A 100 3.56 4.71 -3.68
C VAL A 100 3.15 5.73 -2.62
N VAL A 101 2.86 5.23 -1.43
CA VAL A 101 2.38 6.02 -0.30
C VAL A 101 3.23 5.67 0.90
N SER A 102 3.76 6.66 1.61
CA SER A 102 4.34 6.48 2.94
C SER A 102 3.25 6.60 4.00
N ILE A 103 3.37 5.81 5.07
CA ILE A 103 2.53 5.89 6.25
C ILE A 103 3.44 6.22 7.43
N HIS A 104 3.14 7.35 8.06
CA HIS A 104 3.82 7.85 9.25
C HIS A 104 2.94 7.56 10.46
N ILE A 105 3.43 6.72 11.38
CA ILE A 105 2.76 6.38 12.65
C ILE A 105 3.16 7.41 13.70
#